data_AF-A0A0R3PHG4-F1
#
_entry.id   AF-A0A0R3PHG4-F1
#
_cell.length_a   1.000
_cell.length_b   1.000
_cell.length_c   1.000
_cell.angle_alpha   90.00
_cell.angle_beta   90.00
_cell.angle_gamma   90.00
#
_symmetry.space_group_name_H-M   'P 1'
#
loop_
_entity.id
_entity.type
_entity.pdbx_description
1 polymer ?
#
loop_
_entity_poly.entity_id
_entity_poly.type
_entity_poly.pdbx_seq_one_letter_code
_entity_poly.pdbx_strand_id
1 'polypeptide(L)'
;MAALTVNSLLTGYLWIIGANYCYSPKLVFIAGSMGLGLWCCACMNCLLLAINRFLDVSNKQFKQTLFGKKRTYLVLLLPFIYCLYFILYTPPVLFNSDHMAWFFTTFAPQSNIENFFIQSSLICLVNLVASVIYVYMQFFYTPPSFVVVGHMGWQLGHGNTVSCAY
;
A
#
# COMPACT_ATOMS: atom_id res chain seq x y z
N MET A 1 -3.90 7.59 8.06
CA MET A 1 -4.41 8.98 7.91
C MET A 1 -3.47 9.85 7.09
N ALA A 2 -2.18 9.92 7.40
CA ALA A 2 -1.20 10.69 6.60
C ALA A 2 -1.15 10.32 5.10
N ALA A 3 -1.39 9.05 4.73
CA ALA A 3 -1.47 8.64 3.33
C ALA A 3 -2.62 9.32 2.57
N LEU A 4 -3.78 9.51 3.21
CA LEU A 4 -4.96 10.10 2.58
C LEU A 4 -4.79 11.61 2.37
N THR A 5 -4.07 12.30 3.27
CA THR A 5 -3.81 13.73 3.11
C THR A 5 -2.90 14.01 1.92
N VAL A 6 -1.91 13.16 1.65
CA VAL A 6 -1.00 13.30 0.49
C VAL A 6 -1.67 12.82 -0.80
N ASN A 7 -2.27 11.63 -0.79
CA ASN A 7 -2.81 11.01 -2.01
C ASN A 7 -4.15 11.60 -2.47
N SER A 8 -4.94 12.23 -1.59
CA SER A 8 -6.27 12.75 -1.95
C SER A 8 -6.34 14.27 -1.86
N LEU A 9 -6.01 14.87 -0.71
CA LEU A 9 -6.13 16.33 -0.54
C LEU A 9 -5.05 17.09 -1.31
N LEU A 10 -3.78 16.71 -1.16
CA LEU A 10 -2.68 17.37 -1.85
C LEU A 10 -2.71 17.11 -3.36
N THR A 11 -3.05 15.88 -3.76
CA THR A 11 -3.22 15.51 -5.18
C THR A 11 -4.36 16.30 -5.83
N GLY A 12 -5.50 16.46 -5.13
CA GLY A 12 -6.62 17.29 -5.61
C GLY A 12 -6.26 18.78 -5.73
N TYR A 13 -5.48 19.33 -4.79
CA TYR A 13 -4.97 20.69 -4.87
C TYR A 13 -4.03 20.90 -6.07
N LEU A 14 -3.09 19.96 -6.28
CA LEU A 14 -2.18 20.00 -7.43
C LEU A 14 -2.91 19.89 -8.76
N TRP A 15 -4.01 19.13 -8.79
CA TRP A 15 -4.86 19.00 -9.97
C TRP A 15 -5.60 20.29 -10.33
N ILE A 16 -6.20 20.99 -9.35
CA ILE A 16 -6.92 22.26 -9.59
C ILE A 16 -5.99 23.34 -10.16
N ILE A 17 -4.71 23.32 -9.75
CA ILE A 17 -3.71 24.29 -10.21
C ILE A 17 -3.10 23.90 -11.57
N GLY A 18 -3.30 22.65 -12.03
CA GLY A 18 -2.61 22.14 -13.21
C GLY A 18 -1.10 21.99 -12.99
N ALA A 19 -0.68 21.72 -11.76
CA ALA A 19 0.73 21.74 -11.38
C ALA A 19 1.47 20.52 -11.95
N ASN A 20 2.44 20.77 -12.84
CA ASN A 20 3.40 19.78 -13.30
C ASN A 20 4.76 19.96 -12.60
N TYR A 21 5.68 19.01 -12.75
CA TYR A 21 7.03 19.07 -12.15
C TYR A 21 7.75 20.42 -12.42
N CYS A 22 7.51 21.03 -13.58
CA CYS A 22 8.09 22.32 -13.96
C CYS A 22 7.53 23.53 -13.20
N TYR A 23 6.33 23.44 -12.60
CA TYR A 23 5.71 24.54 -11.86
C TYR A 23 6.27 24.67 -10.44
N SER A 24 6.33 23.54 -9.72
CA SER A 24 6.80 23.51 -8.33
C SER A 24 7.55 22.21 -8.02
N PRO A 25 8.82 22.07 -8.45
CA PRO A 25 9.55 20.80 -8.40
C PRO A 25 9.77 20.30 -6.97
N LYS A 26 10.04 21.21 -6.00
CA LYS A 26 10.27 20.83 -4.59
C LYS A 26 9.03 20.21 -3.94
N LEU A 27 7.86 20.78 -4.19
CA LEU A 27 6.60 20.33 -3.58
C LEU A 27 6.19 18.97 -4.16
N VAL A 28 6.24 18.82 -5.49
CA VAL A 28 5.90 17.57 -6.17
C VAL A 28 6.88 16.45 -5.78
N PHE A 29 8.17 16.75 -5.65
CA PHE A 29 9.19 15.77 -5.24
C PHE A 29 8.94 15.25 -3.81
N ILE A 30 8.71 16.15 -2.84
CA ILE A 30 8.46 15.77 -1.44
C ILE A 30 7.12 15.03 -1.31
N ALA A 31 6.08 15.51 -1.99
CA ALA A 31 4.78 14.86 -1.98
C ALA A 31 4.83 13.46 -2.58
N GLY A 32 5.58 13.27 -3.67
CA GLY A 32 5.75 11.98 -4.32
C GLY A 32 6.49 10.96 -3.46
N SER A 33 7.61 11.35 -2.83
CA SER A 33 8.34 10.44 -1.93
C SER A 33 7.51 10.07 -0.69
N MET A 34 6.81 11.04 -0.09
CA MET A 34 5.92 10.79 1.03
C MET A 34 4.73 9.90 0.64
N GLY A 35 4.11 10.15 -0.51
CA GLY A 35 2.98 9.37 -1.01
C GLY A 35 3.35 7.90 -1.21
N LEU A 36 4.49 7.64 -1.86
CA LEU A 36 5.00 6.30 -2.07
C LEU A 36 5.36 5.59 -0.74
N GLY A 37 6.12 6.25 0.13
CA GLY A 37 6.51 5.68 1.41
C GLY A 37 5.31 5.34 2.30
N LEU A 38 4.33 6.23 2.36
CA LEU A 38 3.09 6.01 3.11
C LEU A 38 2.24 4.89 2.53
N TRP A 39 2.25 4.70 1.21
CA TRP A 39 1.56 3.57 0.57
C TRP A 39 2.20 2.23 0.93
N CYS A 40 3.53 2.11 0.79
CA CYS A 40 4.27 0.91 1.22
C CYS A 40 4.10 0.62 2.71
N CYS A 41 4.08 1.65 3.56
CA CYS A 41 3.86 1.50 5.00
C CYS A 41 2.47 0.93 5.32
N ALA A 42 1.43 1.39 4.62
CA ALA A 42 0.07 0.89 4.81
C ALA A 42 -0.03 -0.61 4.48
N CYS A 43 0.58 -1.02 3.36
CA CYS A 43 0.60 -2.42 2.92
C CYS A 43 1.31 -3.33 3.94
N MET A 44 2.47 -2.91 4.47
CA MET A 44 3.19 -3.68 5.48
C MET A 44 2.43 -3.78 6.80
N ASN A 45 1.74 -2.70 7.21
CA ASN A 45 0.92 -2.72 8.41
C ASN A 45 -0.27 -3.70 8.28
N CYS A 46 -0.89 -3.78 7.09
CA CYS A 46 -1.93 -4.77 6.81
C CYS A 46 -1.40 -6.21 6.91
N LEU A 47 -0.20 -6.50 6.39
CA LEU A 47 0.43 -7.82 6.51
C LEU A 47 0.73 -8.17 7.97
N LEU A 48 1.21 -7.20 8.76
CA LEU A 48 1.51 -7.40 10.17
C LEU A 48 0.25 -7.70 11.00
N LEU A 49 -0.85 -7.01 10.71
CA LEU A 49 -2.17 -7.29 11.28
C LEU A 49 -2.68 -8.68 10.86
N ALA A 50 -2.47 -9.06 9.60
CA ALA A 50 -2.82 -10.39 9.09
C ALA A 50 -2.11 -11.50 9.86
N ILE A 51 -0.80 -11.37 10.04
CA ILE A 51 0.02 -12.32 10.81
C ILE A 51 -0.45 -12.37 12.27
N ASN A 52 -0.76 -11.22 12.89
CA ASN A 52 -1.27 -11.20 14.26
C ASN A 52 -2.58 -11.98 14.41
N ARG A 53 -3.49 -11.91 13.43
CA ARG A 53 -4.74 -12.67 13.45
C ARG A 53 -4.52 -14.15 13.16
N PHE A 54 -3.67 -14.48 12.20
CA PHE A 54 -3.30 -15.86 11.87
C PHE A 54 -2.70 -16.57 13.09
N LEU A 55 -1.77 -15.93 13.79
CA LEU A 55 -1.13 -16.49 14.99
C LEU A 55 -2.11 -16.66 16.16
N ASP A 56 -3.20 -15.90 16.21
CA ASP A 56 -4.26 -16.07 17.21
C ASP A 56 -5.02 -17.40 17.03
N VAL A 57 -5.15 -17.87 15.78
CA VAL A 57 -5.82 -19.12 15.42
C VAL A 57 -4.86 -20.31 15.47
N SER A 58 -3.66 -20.19 14.91
CA SER A 58 -2.73 -21.31 14.79
C SER A 58 -2.04 -21.68 16.10
N ASN A 59 -1.53 -20.68 16.85
CA ASN A 59 -0.86 -20.97 18.12
C ASN A 59 -0.75 -19.73 19.03
N LYS A 60 -1.57 -19.71 20.08
CA LYS A 60 -1.58 -18.64 21.09
C LYS A 60 -0.23 -18.47 21.81
N GLN A 61 0.57 -19.53 21.99
CA GLN A 61 1.90 -19.41 22.59
C GLN A 61 2.85 -18.64 21.67
N PHE A 62 2.83 -18.89 20.37
CA PHE A 62 3.68 -18.18 19.41
C PHE A 62 3.29 -16.70 19.31
N LYS A 63 1.98 -16.41 19.34
CA LYS A 63 1.47 -15.04 19.45
C LYS A 63 1.99 -14.32 20.69
N GLN A 64 1.99 -14.95 21.86
CA GLN A 64 2.51 -14.33 23.08
C GLN A 64 4.03 -14.09 23.04
N THR A 65 4.78 -14.98 22.39
CA THR A 65 6.22 -14.84 22.20
C THR A 65 6.58 -13.69 21.25
N LEU A 66 5.81 -13.52 20.16
CA LEU A 66 6.04 -12.51 19.12
C LEU A 66 5.42 -11.15 19.45
N PHE A 67 4.17 -11.13 19.94
CA PHE A 67 3.36 -9.94 20.26
C PHE A 67 3.16 -9.73 21.78
N GLY A 68 4.14 -10.09 22.60
CA GLY A 68 4.13 -9.73 24.01
C GLY A 68 4.09 -8.20 24.17
N LYS A 69 3.25 -7.66 25.07
CA LYS A 69 2.91 -6.23 25.21
C LYS A 69 4.04 -5.22 24.87
N LYS A 70 5.27 -5.46 25.36
CA LYS A 70 6.45 -4.60 25.10
C LYS A 70 7.11 -4.82 23.73
N ARG A 71 7.10 -6.06 23.21
CA ARG A 71 7.66 -6.46 21.91
C ARG A 71 6.77 -6.07 20.73
N THR A 72 5.47 -5.93 20.94
CA THR A 72 4.55 -5.42 19.90
C THR A 72 5.00 -4.07 19.35
N TYR A 73 5.50 -3.16 20.22
CA TYR A 73 6.05 -1.88 19.80
C TYR A 73 7.30 -2.03 18.92
N LEU A 74 8.17 -3.00 19.22
CA LEU A 74 9.35 -3.31 18.39
C LEU A 74 8.93 -3.86 17.02
N VAL A 75 7.94 -4.74 16.99
CA VAL A 75 7.41 -5.31 15.74
C VAL A 75 6.73 -4.23 14.90
N LEU A 76 6.01 -3.28 15.52
CA LEU A 76 5.42 -2.13 14.84
C LEU A 76 6.46 -1.11 14.33
N LEU A 77 7.67 -1.14 14.87
CA LEU A 77 8.79 -0.29 14.47
C LEU A 77 9.36 -0.74 13.10
N LEU A 78 9.27 -2.04 12.77
CA LEU A 78 9.71 -2.58 11.48
C LEU A 78 9.02 -1.92 10.27
N PRO A 79 7.67 -1.84 10.19
CA PRO A 79 6.99 -1.07 9.14
C PRO A 79 7.42 0.39 9.06
N PHE A 80 7.72 1.00 10.20
CA PHE A 80 8.12 2.41 10.26
C PHE A 80 9.52 2.62 9.68
N ILE A 81 10.47 1.75 10.01
CA ILE A 81 11.82 1.76 9.40
C ILE A 81 11.72 1.49 7.89
N TYR A 82 10.90 0.52 7.49
CA TYR A 82 10.68 0.21 6.08
C TYR A 82 10.11 1.40 5.29
N CYS A 83 9.14 2.12 5.86
CA CYS A 83 8.62 3.37 5.31
C CYS A 83 9.73 4.42 5.12
N LEU A 84 10.54 4.62 6.16
CA LEU A 84 11.61 5.62 6.17
C LEU A 84 12.69 5.29 5.13
N TYR A 85 13.02 4.01 4.96
CA TYR A 85 13.89 3.53 3.89
C TYR A 85 13.35 3.89 2.50
N PHE A 86 12.06 3.63 2.22
CA PHE A 86 11.46 3.98 0.93
C PHE A 86 11.40 5.50 0.69
N ILE A 87 11.13 6.30 1.72
CA ILE A 87 11.10 7.76 1.59
C ILE A 87 12.48 8.34 1.22
N LEU A 88 13.55 7.79 1.79
CA LEU A 88 14.90 8.33 1.60
C LEU A 88 15.65 7.75 0.39
N TYR A 89 15.46 6.47 0.07
CA TYR A 89 16.29 5.75 -0.92
C TYR A 89 15.58 5.45 -2.24
N THR A 90 14.26 5.60 -2.34
CA THR A 90 13.51 5.30 -3.57
C THR A 90 13.29 6.56 -4.42
N PRO A 91 13.45 6.49 -5.76
CA PRO A 91 13.11 7.61 -6.63
C PRO A 91 11.63 7.99 -6.44
N PRO A 92 11.32 9.29 -6.25
CA PRO A 92 9.96 9.73 -6.00
C PRO A 92 9.10 9.59 -7.26
N VAL A 93 7.81 9.37 -7.04
CA VAL A 93 6.82 9.44 -8.12
C VAL A 93 6.54 10.90 -8.48
N LEU A 94 6.42 11.19 -9.78
CA LEU A 94 6.10 12.52 -10.27
C LEU A 94 4.61 12.64 -10.60
N PHE A 95 3.99 13.71 -10.13
CA PHE A 95 2.61 14.03 -10.46
C PHE A 95 2.53 14.67 -11.85
N ASN A 96 1.63 14.15 -12.69
CA ASN A 96 1.27 14.76 -13.97
C ASN A 96 -0.23 15.11 -13.95
N SER A 97 -0.54 16.39 -14.21
CA SER A 97 -1.92 16.88 -14.20
C SER A 97 -2.75 16.33 -15.37
N ASP A 98 -2.13 16.08 -16.54
CA ASP A 98 -2.83 15.64 -17.75
C ASP A 98 -3.47 14.24 -17.59
N HIS A 99 -2.86 13.39 -16.77
CA HIS A 99 -3.33 12.05 -16.47
C HIS A 99 -3.79 11.87 -15.02
N MET A 100 -3.86 12.97 -14.24
CA MET A 100 -4.32 13.01 -12.86
C MET A 100 -3.67 11.93 -11.95
N ALA A 101 -2.39 11.63 -12.19
CA ALA A 101 -1.74 10.48 -11.55
C ALA A 101 -0.24 10.67 -11.31
N TRP A 102 0.27 9.81 -10.43
CA TRP A 102 1.65 9.75 -9.99
C TRP A 102 2.39 8.63 -10.71
N PHE A 103 3.49 8.95 -11.37
CA PHE A 103 4.25 8.01 -12.21
C PHE A 103 5.67 7.77 -11.67
N PHE A 104 6.12 6.51 -11.74
CA PHE A 104 7.48 6.10 -11.35
C PHE A 104 8.54 6.39 -12.43
N THR A 105 8.12 6.62 -13.67
CA THR A 105 9.00 6.93 -14.80
C THR A 105 8.42 8.11 -15.56
N THR A 106 9.26 9.13 -15.79
CA THR A 106 8.95 10.26 -16.66
C THR A 106 8.98 9.77 -18.11
N PHE A 107 7.79 9.61 -18.71
CA PHE A 107 7.62 9.42 -20.14
C PHE A 107 8.27 8.14 -20.70
N ALA A 108 7.74 6.96 -20.38
CA ALA A 108 7.93 5.81 -21.25
C ALA A 108 6.99 5.98 -22.47
N PRO A 109 7.51 6.14 -23.71
CA PRO A 109 6.67 6.16 -24.89
C PRO A 109 6.03 4.77 -25.03
N GLN A 110 4.70 4.69 -25.05
CA GLN A 110 3.93 3.48 -25.37
C GLN A 110 3.92 2.30 -24.37
N SER A 111 4.21 2.47 -23.08
CA SER A 111 3.79 1.43 -22.12
C SER A 111 2.29 1.57 -21.84
N ASN A 112 1.53 0.47 -21.87
CA ASN A 112 0.07 0.46 -21.67
C ASN A 112 -0.32 1.00 -20.29
N ILE A 113 -0.53 2.32 -20.19
CA ILE A 113 -0.84 3.05 -18.96
C ILE A 113 -2.10 2.47 -18.28
N GLU A 114 -3.10 2.06 -19.05
CA GLU A 114 -4.34 1.46 -18.53
C GLU A 114 -4.08 0.20 -17.68
N ASN A 115 -3.11 -0.64 -18.08
CA ASN A 115 -2.80 -1.87 -17.34
C ASN A 115 -2.21 -1.57 -15.96
N PHE A 116 -1.42 -0.50 -15.81
CA PHE A 116 -0.88 -0.09 -14.52
C PHE A 116 -1.96 0.47 -13.58
N PHE A 117 -2.92 1.23 -14.11
CA PHE A 117 -4.08 1.70 -13.34
C PHE A 117 -4.99 0.55 -12.92
N ILE A 118 -5.26 -0.39 -13.82
CA ILE A 118 -6.05 -1.60 -13.52
C ILE A 118 -5.33 -2.44 -12.45
N GLN A 119 -4.02 -2.66 -12.59
CA GLN A 119 -3.25 -3.40 -11.59
C GLN A 119 -3.28 -2.71 -10.22
N SER A 120 -3.05 -1.39 -10.16
CA SER A 120 -3.04 -0.64 -8.91
C SER A 120 -4.43 -0.58 -8.25
N SER A 121 -5.49 -0.40 -9.06
CA SER A 121 -6.88 -0.40 -8.57
C SER A 121 -7.32 -1.77 -8.06
N LEU A 122 -6.94 -2.86 -8.73
CA LEU A 122 -7.18 -4.23 -8.27
C LEU A 122 -6.45 -4.51 -6.95
N ILE A 123 -5.19 -4.10 -6.81
CA ILE A 123 -4.44 -4.24 -5.55
C ILE A 123 -5.12 -3.45 -4.41
N CYS A 124 -5.58 -2.22 -4.69
CA CYS A 124 -6.33 -1.43 -3.72
C CYS A 124 -7.67 -2.07 -3.35
N LEU A 125 -8.39 -2.66 -4.31
CA LEU A 125 -9.65 -3.36 -4.07
C LEU A 125 -9.45 -4.61 -3.19
N VAL A 126 -8.40 -5.40 -3.45
CA VAL A 126 -8.04 -6.56 -2.63
C VAL A 126 -7.66 -6.12 -1.20
N ASN A 127 -6.89 -5.04 -1.06
CA ASN A 127 -6.55 -4.49 0.25
C ASN A 127 -7.78 -3.94 1.00
N LEU A 128 -8.73 -3.33 0.28
CA LEU A 128 -10.00 -2.88 0.85
C LEU A 128 -10.82 -4.07 1.35
N VAL A 129 -10.98 -5.10 0.54
CA VAL A 129 -11.70 -6.33 0.90
C VAL A 129 -11.05 -7.00 2.12
N ALA A 130 -9.72 -7.12 2.14
CA ALA A 130 -9.00 -7.63 3.30
C ALA A 130 -9.29 -6.80 4.56
N SER A 131 -9.23 -5.47 4.48
CA SER A 131 -9.51 -4.59 5.63
C SER A 131 -10.94 -4.74 6.16
N VAL A 132 -11.93 -4.86 5.28
CA VAL A 132 -13.35 -5.06 5.64
C VAL A 132 -13.53 -6.41 6.33
N ILE A 133 -12.89 -7.46 5.82
CA ILE A 133 -12.88 -8.78 6.44
C ILE A 133 -12.24 -8.71 7.84
N TYR A 134 -11.15 -7.96 8.04
CA TYR A 134 -10.54 -7.79 9.36
C TYR A 134 -11.45 -7.09 10.36
N VAL A 135 -12.16 -6.03 9.94
CA VAL A 135 -13.13 -5.34 10.81
C VAL A 135 -14.28 -6.28 11.17
N TYR A 136 -14.75 -7.09 10.23
CA TYR A 136 -15.78 -8.09 10.47
C TYR A 136 -15.34 -9.15 11.49
N MET A 137 -14.10 -9.66 11.37
CA MET A 137 -13.51 -10.59 12.33
C MET A 137 -13.38 -10.03 13.76
N GLN A 138 -13.43 -8.70 13.92
CA GLN A 138 -13.34 -8.04 15.22
C GLN A 138 -14.67 -7.99 15.98
N PHE A 139 -15.80 -8.09 15.27
CA PHE A 139 -17.15 -8.09 15.86
C PHE A 139 -17.78 -9.49 15.95
N PHE A 140 -17.37 -10.46 15.12
CA PHE A 140 -17.95 -11.81 15.10
C PHE A 140 -16.89 -12.94 15.19
N TYR A 141 -17.24 -14.07 15.82
CA TYR A 141 -16.36 -15.22 16.01
C TYR A 141 -15.98 -15.84 14.65
N THR A 142 -14.68 -15.97 14.38
CA THR A 142 -14.16 -16.26 13.04
C THR A 142 -14.05 -17.78 12.78
N PRO A 143 -14.73 -18.34 11.77
CA PRO A 143 -14.49 -19.71 11.31
C PRO A 143 -13.20 -19.79 10.47
N PRO A 144 -12.49 -20.95 10.45
CA PRO A 144 -11.19 -21.13 9.77
C PRO A 144 -11.19 -20.82 8.26
N SER A 145 -12.35 -20.92 7.60
CA SER A 145 -12.52 -20.71 6.16
C SER A 145 -12.19 -19.28 5.70
N PHE A 146 -12.40 -18.28 6.55
CA PHE A 146 -12.17 -16.87 6.21
C PHE A 146 -10.68 -16.50 6.07
N VAL A 147 -9.80 -17.24 6.75
CA VAL A 147 -8.33 -17.05 6.67
C VAL A 147 -7.81 -17.53 5.30
N VAL A 148 -8.41 -18.58 4.74
CA VAL A 148 -8.08 -19.10 3.41
C VAL A 148 -8.48 -18.12 2.31
N VAL A 149 -9.63 -17.44 2.46
CA VAL A 149 -10.06 -16.36 1.54
C VAL A 149 -9.07 -15.20 1.54
N GLY A 150 -8.50 -14.85 2.70
CA GLY A 150 -7.43 -13.86 2.80
C GLY A 150 -6.14 -14.27 2.08
N HIS A 151 -5.73 -15.53 2.21
CA HIS A 151 -4.57 -16.07 1.48
C HIS A 151 -4.82 -16.19 -0.04
N MET A 152 -6.04 -16.53 -0.46
CA MET A 152 -6.43 -16.57 -1.87
C MET A 152 -6.49 -15.16 -2.48
N GLY A 153 -6.98 -14.17 -1.74
CA GLY A 153 -6.94 -12.76 -2.14
C GLY A 153 -5.50 -12.24 -2.34
N TRP A 154 -4.55 -12.69 -1.51
CA TRP A 154 -3.14 -12.37 -1.65
C TRP A 154 -2.49 -13.00 -2.90
N GLN A 155 -2.88 -14.23 -3.25
CA GLN A 155 -2.43 -14.87 -4.50
C GLN A 155 -3.04 -14.23 -5.75
N LEU A 156 -4.28 -13.74 -5.68
CA LEU A 156 -4.91 -12.97 -6.76
C LEU A 156 -4.22 -11.62 -7.02
N GLY A 157 -3.58 -11.03 -6.01
CA GLY A 157 -2.76 -9.82 -6.16
C GLY A 157 -1.45 -10.04 -6.93
N HIS A 158 -1.01 -11.29 -7.08
CA HIS A 158 0.16 -11.70 -7.89
C HIS A 158 -0.28 -12.39 -9.20
N GLY A 159 -1.47 -12.04 -9.71
CA GLY A 159 -1.99 -12.54 -10.98
C GLY A 159 -1.15 -12.06 -12.16
N ASN A 160 -0.19 -12.90 -12.56
CA ASN A 160 0.51 -12.99 -13.83
C ASN A 160 1.00 -11.65 -14.43
N THR A 161 2.32 -11.47 -14.46
CA THR A 161 2.96 -10.67 -15.51
C THR A 161 2.32 -11.06 -16.84
N VAL A 162 1.73 -10.10 -17.55
CA VAL A 162 1.48 -10.26 -18.98
C VAL A 162 2.86 -10.50 -19.59
N SER A 163 3.19 -11.77 -19.82
CA SER A 163 4.24 -12.16 -20.74
C SER A 163 3.81 -11.63 -22.11
N CYS A 164 4.16 -10.40 -22.41
CA CYS A 164 4.40 -10.03 -23.80
C CYS A 164 5.68 -10.75 -24.20
N ALA A 165 5.50 -11.97 -24.72
CA ALA A 165 6.37 -12.43 -25.78
C ALA A 165 6.36 -11.35 -26.86
N TYR A 166 7.48 -10.66 -27.04
CA TYR A 166 8.21 -10.44 -28.28
C TYR A 166 9.60 -9.91 -27.93
#